data_AF-A0A136LTQ0-F1
#
_entry.id   AF-A0A136LTQ0-F1
#
_cell.length_a   1.000
_cell.length_b   1.000
_cell.length_c   1.000
_cell.angle_alpha   90.00
_cell.angle_beta   90.00
_cell.angle_gamma   90.00
#
_symmetry.space_group_name_H-M   'P 1'
#
loop_
_entity.id
_entity.type
_entity.pdbx_description
1 polymer ?
#
loop_
_entity_poly.entity_id
_entity_poly.type
_entity_poly.pdbx_seq_one_letter_code
_entity_poly.pdbx_strand_id
1 'polypeptide(L)'
;MFEAQAIAIEIEKIVPNRPMTHDLFKSFANNFHFHIEEITISDLKEGVFFAKIVCTDGLKKIEIDARPSDAIAIGLRFDSPIYTYENILAEAGIVLTDQEEDEERTDVKPEPKARVKKRNHTQSCRWRRL
;
A
#
# COMPACT_ATOMS: atom_id res chain seq x y z
N MET A 1 -7.78 -15.23 6.19
CA MET A 1 -9.11 -14.71 5.78
C MET A 1 -9.53 -13.43 6.53
N PHE A 2 -8.77 -12.92 7.50
CA PHE A 2 -9.20 -11.79 8.34
C PHE A 2 -8.78 -10.40 7.83
N GLU A 3 -7.77 -10.32 6.97
CA GLU A 3 -7.20 -9.05 6.51
C GLU A 3 -8.12 -8.30 5.54
N ALA A 4 -8.63 -9.00 4.52
CA ALA A 4 -9.59 -8.41 3.57
C ALA A 4 -10.86 -7.94 4.27
N GLN A 5 -11.33 -8.69 5.28
CA GLN A 5 -12.48 -8.29 6.07
C GLN A 5 -12.24 -6.99 6.86
N ALA A 6 -11.06 -6.83 7.46
CA ALA A 6 -10.71 -5.63 8.21
C ALA A 6 -10.63 -4.36 7.33
N ILE A 7 -10.29 -4.54 6.06
CA ILE A 7 -10.31 -3.49 5.03
C ILE A 7 -11.76 -3.20 4.62
N ALA A 8 -12.53 -4.23 4.28
CA ALA A 8 -13.92 -4.08 3.82
C ALA A 8 -14.80 -3.34 4.85
N ILE A 9 -14.70 -3.71 6.13
CA ILE A 9 -15.44 -3.06 7.23
C ILE A 9 -15.15 -1.56 7.29
N GLU A 10 -13.89 -1.16 7.10
CA GLU A 10 -13.49 0.25 7.12
C GLU A 10 -13.97 1.01 5.88
N ILE A 11 -13.93 0.38 4.71
CA ILE A 11 -14.44 0.95 3.45
C ILE A 11 -15.96 1.17 3.56
N GLU A 12 -16.68 0.19 4.09
CA GLU A 12 -18.13 0.27 4.34
C GLU A 12 -18.48 1.16 5.56
N LYS A 13 -17.47 1.65 6.29
CA LYS A 13 -17.60 2.48 7.49
C LYS A 13 -18.52 1.85 8.55
N ILE A 14 -18.50 0.52 8.65
CA ILE A 14 -19.23 -0.23 9.66
C ILE A 14 -18.48 -0.15 10.99
N VAL A 15 -19.14 0.33 12.04
CA VAL A 15 -18.55 0.42 13.38
C VAL A 15 -18.90 -0.84 14.18
N PRO A 16 -17.93 -1.69 14.53
CA PRO A 16 -18.19 -2.88 15.34
C PRO A 16 -18.42 -2.53 16.81
N ASN A 17 -19.13 -3.40 17.55
CA ASN A 17 -19.37 -3.24 18.98
C ASN A 17 -18.09 -3.25 19.84
N ARG A 18 -16.99 -3.80 19.32
CA ARG A 18 -15.68 -3.88 19.97
C ARG A 18 -14.60 -3.49 18.95
N PRO A 19 -13.56 -2.76 19.38
CA PRO A 19 -12.48 -2.35 18.48
C PRO A 19 -11.73 -3.57 17.95
N MET A 20 -11.46 -3.58 16.64
CA MET A 20 -10.59 -4.57 15.99
C MET A 20 -9.12 -4.20 16.19
N THR A 21 -8.21 -5.08 15.74
CA THR A 21 -6.76 -4.88 15.88
C THR A 21 -6.27 -3.55 15.31
N HIS A 22 -6.74 -3.16 14.13
CA HIS A 22 -6.34 -1.89 13.50
C HIS A 22 -6.97 -0.67 14.20
N ASP A 23 -8.15 -0.81 14.82
CA ASP A 23 -8.77 0.25 15.64
C ASP A 23 -8.02 0.43 16.97
N LEU A 24 -7.58 -0.69 17.56
CA LEU A 24 -6.70 -0.68 18.72
C LEU A 24 -5.38 0.02 18.39
N PHE A 25 -4.80 -0.27 17.22
CA PHE A 25 -3.58 0.40 16.75
C PHE A 25 -3.80 1.91 16.57
N LYS A 26 -4.95 2.32 15.99
CA LYS A 26 -5.32 3.74 15.88
C LYS A 26 -5.40 4.42 17.25
N SER A 27 -6.09 3.77 18.19
CA SER A 27 -6.21 4.29 19.55
C SER A 27 -4.86 4.37 20.25
N PHE A 28 -4.00 3.35 20.08
CA PHE A 28 -2.64 3.35 20.60
C PHE A 28 -1.83 4.52 20.04
N ALA A 29 -1.70 4.64 18.71
CA ALA A 29 -0.92 5.70 18.08
C ALA A 29 -1.38 7.10 18.52
N ASN A 30 -2.70 7.33 18.58
CA ASN A 30 -3.25 8.61 19.03
C ASN A 30 -2.90 8.93 20.49
N ASN A 31 -2.91 7.94 21.38
CA ASN A 31 -2.54 8.14 22.80
C ASN A 31 -1.05 8.40 22.98
N PHE A 32 -0.20 7.91 22.07
CA PHE A 32 1.24 8.17 22.06
C PHE A 32 1.64 9.32 21.13
N HIS A 33 0.67 10.09 20.62
CA HIS A 33 0.88 11.24 19.72
C HIS A 33 1.66 10.92 18.44
N PHE A 34 1.52 9.70 17.92
CA PHE A 34 2.02 9.34 16.61
C PHE A 34 1.01 9.67 15.52
N HIS A 35 1.48 10.31 14.46
CA HIS A 35 0.71 10.61 13.26
C HIS A 35 1.20 9.76 12.10
N ILE A 36 0.27 9.11 11.39
CA ILE A 36 0.58 8.41 10.14
C ILE A 36 0.55 9.45 9.01
N GLU A 37 1.71 9.69 8.40
CA GLU A 37 1.84 10.66 7.31
C GLU A 37 1.36 10.06 5.99
N GLU A 38 1.86 8.87 5.65
CA GLU A 38 1.57 8.20 4.39
C GLU A 38 1.80 6.69 4.49
N ILE A 39 1.13 5.95 3.61
CA ILE A 39 1.38 4.54 3.35
C ILE A 39 2.04 4.41 1.99
N THR A 40 3.08 3.61 1.89
CA THR A 40 3.82 3.41 0.64
C THR A 40 3.94 1.93 0.31
N ILE A 41 3.38 1.49 -0.81
CA ILE A 41 3.70 0.19 -1.40
C ILE A 41 5.06 0.33 -2.07
N SER A 42 6.09 -0.25 -1.46
CA SER A 42 7.47 0.10 -1.75
C SER A 42 8.18 -0.85 -2.70
N ASP A 43 7.75 -2.11 -2.79
CA ASP A 43 8.44 -3.11 -3.59
C ASP A 43 7.50 -4.25 -4.01
N LEU A 44 7.89 -4.94 -5.08
CA LEU A 44 7.27 -6.18 -5.57
C LEU A 44 8.40 -7.14 -5.93
N LYS A 45 8.53 -8.23 -5.18
CA LYS A 45 9.56 -9.26 -5.41
C LYS A 45 8.93 -10.62 -5.39
N GLU A 46 9.14 -11.40 -6.46
CA GLU A 46 8.65 -12.77 -6.58
C GLU A 46 7.12 -12.88 -6.35
N GLY A 47 6.38 -11.87 -6.81
CA GLY A 47 4.92 -11.80 -6.61
C GLY A 47 4.47 -11.36 -5.21
N VAL A 48 5.41 -11.03 -4.32
CA VAL A 48 5.14 -10.55 -2.96
C VAL A 48 5.33 -9.04 -2.89
N PHE A 49 4.27 -8.34 -2.50
CA PHE A 49 4.29 -6.89 -2.28
C PHE A 49 4.81 -6.56 -0.88
N PHE A 50 5.57 -5.47 -0.80
CA PHE A 50 6.07 -4.89 0.45
C PHE A 50 5.49 -3.49 0.63
N ALA A 51 5.15 -3.13 1.86
CA ALA A 51 4.65 -1.81 2.18
C ALA A 51 5.38 -1.21 3.38
N LYS A 52 5.33 0.11 3.46
CA LYS A 52 5.86 0.88 4.57
C LYS A 52 4.79 1.81 5.10
N ILE A 53 4.72 1.90 6.42
CA ILE A 53 3.93 2.90 7.12
C ILE A 53 4.89 3.99 7.56
N VAL A 54 4.64 5.19 7.09
CA VAL A 54 5.47 6.35 7.39
C VAL A 54 4.76 7.16 8.45
N CYS A 55 5.40 7.31 9.61
CA CYS A 55 4.81 8.00 10.75
C CYS A 55 5.78 8.97 11.42
N THR A 56 5.24 9.89 12.20
CA THR A 56 5.98 10.93 12.90
C THR A 56 5.41 11.18 14.29
N ASP A 57 6.28 11.47 15.25
CA ASP A 57 5.93 12.03 16.57
C ASP A 57 6.08 13.57 16.60
N GLY A 58 6.33 14.19 15.44
CA GLY A 58 6.61 15.61 15.28
C GLY A 58 8.10 15.99 15.39
N LEU A 59 8.95 15.11 15.93
CA LEU A 59 10.39 15.31 16.03
C LEU A 59 11.16 14.45 15.03
N LYS A 60 10.68 13.23 14.81
CA LYS A 60 11.34 12.23 13.97
C LYS A 60 10.33 11.53 13.09
N LYS A 61 10.70 11.42 11.82
CA LYS A 61 10.02 10.58 10.83
C LYS A 61 10.58 9.16 10.92
N ILE A 62 9.70 8.18 11.02
CA ILE A 62 10.02 6.75 11.16
C ILE A 62 9.31 5.99 10.05
N GLU A 63 10.00 5.04 9.45
CA GLU A 63 9.43 4.08 8.50
C GLU A 63 9.30 2.71 9.18
N ILE A 64 8.10 2.14 9.11
CA ILE A 64 7.79 0.82 9.67
C ILE A 64 7.48 -0.12 8.50
N ASP A 65 8.20 -1.23 8.43
CA ASP A 65 7.90 -2.29 7.46
C ASP A 65 6.57 -2.97 7.80
N ALA A 66 5.72 -3.14 6.79
CA ALA A 66 4.39 -3.69 6.96
C ALA A 66 3.96 -4.51 5.76
N ARG A 67 3.07 -5.48 6.01
CA ARG A 67 2.37 -6.16 4.92
C ARG A 67 1.40 -5.17 4.27
N PRO A 68 1.21 -5.21 2.94
CA PRO A 68 0.33 -4.29 2.24
C PRO A 68 -1.09 -4.26 2.78
N SER A 69 -1.64 -5.42 3.15
CA SER A 69 -2.99 -5.52 3.70
C SER A 69 -3.14 -4.75 5.01
N ASP A 70 -2.19 -4.89 5.93
CA ASP A 70 -2.18 -4.18 7.20
C ASP A 70 -1.95 -2.68 6.99
N ALA A 71 -1.02 -2.32 6.11
CA ALA A 71 -0.70 -0.93 5.80
C ALA A 71 -1.90 -0.19 5.20
N ILE A 72 -2.64 -0.82 4.28
CA ILE A 72 -3.88 -0.27 3.71
C ILE A 72 -4.96 -0.14 4.80
N ALA A 73 -5.17 -1.17 5.63
CA ALA A 73 -6.17 -1.14 6.70
C ALA A 73 -5.91 -0.01 7.72
N ILE A 74 -4.64 0.29 8.00
CA ILE A 74 -4.20 1.42 8.82
C ILE A 74 -4.41 2.73 8.06
N GLY A 75 -3.94 2.84 6.82
CA GLY A 75 -4.10 4.03 6.00
C GLY A 75 -5.54 4.51 5.92
N LEU A 76 -6.48 3.60 5.67
CA LEU A 76 -7.92 3.89 5.62
C LEU A 76 -8.47 4.40 6.95
N ARG A 77 -8.00 3.85 8.08
CA ARG A 77 -8.44 4.26 9.43
C ARG A 77 -7.88 5.61 9.86
N PHE A 78 -6.68 5.95 9.40
CA PHE A 78 -6.03 7.23 9.69
C PHE A 78 -6.32 8.30 8.64
N ASP A 79 -7.13 7.97 7.61
CA ASP A 79 -7.37 8.83 6.45
C ASP A 79 -6.06 9.32 5.80
N SER A 80 -5.03 8.47 5.83
CA SER A 80 -3.69 8.76 5.34
C SER A 80 -3.57 8.44 3.85
N PRO A 81 -2.86 9.28 3.07
CA PRO A 81 -2.64 9.01 1.65
C PRO A 81 -1.85 7.70 1.45
N ILE A 82 -2.26 6.93 0.43
CA ILE A 82 -1.60 5.71 0.02
C ILE A 82 -0.92 5.96 -1.33
N TYR A 83 0.36 5.60 -1.41
CA TYR A 83 1.19 5.78 -2.59
C TYR A 83 1.79 4.44 -3.03
N THR A 84 2.15 4.39 -4.31
CA THR A 84 2.98 3.33 -4.87
C THR A 84 3.96 3.92 -5.88
N TYR A 85 5.01 3.16 -6.19
CA TYR A 85 5.95 3.54 -7.23
C TYR A 85 5.44 3.19 -8.63
N GLU A 86 5.83 4.00 -9.62
CA GLU A 86 5.39 3.85 -11.00
C GLU A 86 5.83 2.53 -11.63
N ASN A 87 7.00 2.00 -11.26
CA ASN A 87 7.45 0.68 -11.72
C ASN A 87 6.56 -0.45 -11.21
N ILE A 88 6.07 -0.37 -9.97
CA ILE A 88 5.16 -1.36 -9.39
C ILE A 88 3.80 -1.27 -10.07
N LEU A 89 3.32 -0.05 -10.31
CA LEU A 89 2.08 0.18 -11.04
C LEU A 89 2.17 -0.30 -12.50
N ALA A 90 3.33 -0.14 -13.15
CA ALA A 90 3.53 -0.64 -14.51
C ALA A 90 3.59 -2.18 -14.57
N GLU A 91 4.09 -2.83 -13.51
CA GLU A 91 4.23 -4.28 -13.45
C GLU A 91 2.92 -4.99 -13.07
N ALA A 92 2.15 -4.42 -12.14
CA ALA A 92 0.98 -5.08 -11.56
C ALA A 92 -0.31 -4.24 -11.59
N GLY A 93 -0.27 -3.03 -12.14
CA GLY A 93 -1.46 -2.17 -12.28
C GLY A 93 -2.39 -2.71 -13.36
N ILE A 94 -3.68 -2.72 -13.05
CA ILE A 94 -4.74 -3.09 -13.99
C ILE A 94 -5.55 -1.84 -14.28
N VAL A 95 -5.75 -1.54 -15.56
CA VAL A 95 -6.66 -0.47 -15.98
C VAL A 95 -8.03 -1.09 -16.16
N LEU A 96 -8.97 -0.72 -15.29
CA LEU A 96 -10.37 -1.06 -15.46
C LEU A 96 -10.94 -0.10 -16.51
N THR A 97 -11.21 -0.62 -17.71
CA THR A 97 -12.05 0.08 -18.70
C THR A 97 -13.48 -0.42 -18.53
N ASP A 98 -14.45 0.48 -18.41
CA ASP A 98 -15.89 0.17 -18.21
C ASP A 98 -16.58 -0.53 -19.41
N GLN A 99 -15.81 -1.21 -20.25
CA GLN A 99 -16.34 -2.12 -21.27
C GLN A 99 -16.33 -3.53 -20.67
N GLU A 100 -17.49 -3.97 -20.22
CA GLU A 100 -17.76 -5.38 -19.97
C GLU A 100 -17.47 -6.16 -21.26
N GLU A 101 -16.52 -7.11 -21.22
CA GLU A 101 -16.60 -8.38 -21.93
C GLU A 101 -15.52 -9.36 -21.44
N ASP A 102 -15.94 -10.61 -21.41
CA ASP A 102 -15.34 -11.83 -20.87
C ASP A 102 -13.93 -12.21 -21.38
N GLU A 103 -13.32 -13.16 -20.66
CA GLU A 103 -12.16 -14.01 -21.06
C GLU A 103 -10.79 -13.30 -21.06
N GLU A 104 -9.69 -13.78 -20.48
CA GLU A 104 -9.22 -15.13 -20.19
C GLU A 104 -8.03 -15.01 -19.21
N ARG A 105 -7.78 -16.07 -18.42
CA ARG A 105 -6.53 -16.18 -17.64
C ARG A 105 -5.35 -16.22 -18.60
N THR A 106 -4.42 -15.27 -18.51
CA THR A 106 -3.09 -15.44 -19.11
C THR A 106 -2.01 -15.44 -18.04
N ASP A 107 -1.56 -16.65 -17.71
CA ASP A 107 -0.28 -16.92 -17.08
C ASP A 107 0.85 -16.28 -17.90
N VAL A 108 1.54 -15.27 -17.34
CA VAL A 108 2.74 -14.71 -17.96
C VAL A 108 3.97 -15.35 -17.30
N LYS A 109 4.61 -16.29 -18.01
CA LYS A 109 5.99 -16.72 -17.72
C LYS A 109 6.97 -15.60 -18.10
N PRO A 110 7.94 -15.23 -17.25
CA PRO A 110 8.96 -14.26 -17.64
C PRO A 110 10.12 -14.94 -18.38
N GLU A 111 10.40 -14.48 -19.60
CA GLU A 111 11.64 -14.76 -20.34
C GLU A 111 12.78 -13.76 -19.95
N PRO A 112 14.06 -14.13 -20.16
CA PRO A 112 15.18 -13.54 -19.42
C PRO A 112 15.71 -12.21 -19.98
N LYS A 113 16.13 -11.35 -19.06
CA LYS A 113 16.60 -9.98 -19.26
C LYS A 113 17.89 -9.88 -20.11
N ALA A 114 17.84 -9.10 -21.18
CA ALA A 114 19.03 -8.56 -21.84
C ALA A 114 19.53 -7.30 -21.10
N ARG A 115 20.81 -7.31 -20.70
CA ARG A 115 21.56 -6.16 -20.17
C ARG A 115 21.66 -5.04 -21.21
N VAL A 116 21.57 -3.76 -20.82
CA VAL A 116 22.56 -2.69 -21.18
C VAL A 116 22.48 -1.46 -20.24
N LYS A 117 23.67 -1.15 -19.70
CA LYS A 117 24.37 0.09 -19.29
C LYS A 117 23.66 1.28 -18.60
N LYS A 118 24.35 1.69 -17.51
CA LYS A 118 24.20 2.89 -16.67
C LYS A 118 24.10 4.21 -17.44
N ARG A 119 23.22 5.10 -16.97
CA ARG A 119 23.38 6.56 -17.04
C ARG A 119 22.77 7.21 -15.80
N ASN A 120 23.57 8.01 -15.10
CA ASN A 120 23.14 8.81 -13.96
C ASN A 120 22.22 9.94 -14.45
N HIS A 121 21.00 10.03 -13.90
CA HIS A 121 20.27 11.28 -13.88
C HIS A 121 19.33 11.31 -12.67
N THR A 122 19.57 12.30 -11.82
CA THR A 122 18.73 12.73 -10.71
C THR A 122 17.33 13.00 -11.24
N GLN A 123 16.33 12.22 -10.84
CA GLN A 123 14.93 12.55 -11.07
C GLN A 123 14.12 12.25 -9.82
N SER A 124 13.51 13.33 -9.33
CA SER A 124 12.59 13.40 -8.20
C SER A 124 11.55 12.28 -8.28
N CYS A 125 11.59 11.37 -7.31
CA CYS A 125 10.58 10.32 -7.14
C CYS A 125 9.23 10.99 -6.89
N ARG A 126 8.36 10.95 -7.90
CA ARG A 126 7.04 11.56 -7.86
C ARG A 126 6.02 10.49 -7.49
N TRP A 127 5.59 10.51 -6.24
CA TRP A 127 4.55 9.63 -5.71
C TRP A 127 3.22 9.87 -6.44
N ARG A 128 2.54 8.80 -6.85
CA ARG A 128 1.15 8.85 -7.34
C ARG A 128 0.22 8.30 -6.27
N ARG A 129 -0.82 9.08 -5.93
CA ARG A 129 -1.87 8.70 -4.97
C ARG A 129 -2.72 7.59 -5.59
N LEU A 130 -2.93 6.51 -4.84
CA LEU A 130 -3.89 5.46 -5.15
C LEU A 130 -5.32 5.91 -4.76
#